data_AF-A0AAW4W2S8-F1
#
_entry.id   AF-A0AAW4W2S8-F1
#
_cell.length_a   1.000
_cell.length_b   1.000
_cell.length_c   1.000
_cell.angle_alpha   90.00
_cell.angle_beta   90.00
_cell.angle_gamma   90.00
#
_symmetry.space_group_name_H-M   'P 1'
#
loop_
_entity.id
_entity.type
_entity.pdbx_description
1 polymer ?
#
loop_
_entity_poly.entity_id
_entity_poly.type
_entity_poly.pdbx_seq_one_letter_code
_entity_poly.pdbx_strand_id
1 'polypeptide(L)' 'MRKVRRLLKENWIPIVVGILLTKWAVDYAYRVRGYDAIGSEWLVLPFTIFIFNWGKAVWEELRGE' A
#
# COMPACT_ATOMS: atom_id res chain seq x y z
N MET A 1 11.20 5.96 -17.20
CA MET A 1 11.42 6.97 -16.13
C MET A 1 10.26 7.96 -15.96
N ARG A 2 9.86 8.74 -17.00
CA ARG A 2 8.81 9.79 -16.86
C ARG A 2 7.44 9.28 -16.37
N LYS A 3 6.94 8.16 -16.92
CA LYS A 3 5.68 7.52 -16.49
C LYS A 3 5.71 7.07 -15.02
N VAL A 4 6.80 6.42 -14.61
CA VAL A 4 6.97 5.95 -13.21
C VAL A 4 6.99 7.11 -12.23
N ARG A 5 7.70 8.21 -12.55
CA ARG A 5 7.69 9.43 -11.72
C ARG A 5 6.30 10.06 -11.62
N ARG A 6 5.49 10.00 -12.69
CA ARG A 6 4.12 10.50 -12.66
C ARG A 6 3.23 9.64 -11.76
N LEU A 7 3.30 8.32 -11.89
CA LEU A 7 2.57 7.39 -11.02
C LEU A 7 2.95 7.57 -9.54
N LEU A 8 4.24 7.70 -9.24
CA LEU A 8 4.74 7.99 -7.89
C LEU A 8 4.19 9.32 -7.34
N LYS A 9 4.12 10.36 -8.18
CA LYS A 9 3.55 11.66 -7.80
C LYS A 9 2.04 11.63 -7.62
N GLU A 10 1.30 10.83 -8.38
CA GLU A 10 -0.16 10.70 -8.24
C GLU A 10 -0.53 9.82 -7.04
N ASN A 11 0.32 8.85 -6.67
CA ASN A 11 0.07 7.86 -5.63
C ASN A 11 0.92 8.07 -4.35
N TRP A 12 1.49 9.25 -4.15
CA TRP A 12 2.43 9.48 -3.03
C TRP A 12 1.78 9.23 -1.66
N ILE A 13 0.49 9.55 -1.50
CA ILE A 13 -0.26 9.33 -0.25
C ILE A 13 -0.36 7.84 0.09
N PRO A 14 -0.95 6.97 -0.75
CA PRO A 14 -1.05 5.55 -0.43
C PRO A 14 0.31 4.86 -0.33
N ILE A 15 1.36 5.37 -1.00
CA ILE A 15 2.73 4.87 -0.82
C ILE A 15 3.22 5.14 0.60
N VAL A 16 3.12 6.38 1.09
CA VAL A 16 3.57 6.74 2.44
C VAL A 16 2.81 5.94 3.49
N VAL A 17 1.48 5.85 3.36
CA VAL A 17 0.63 5.06 4.25
C VAL A 17 1.02 3.58 4.20
N GLY A 18 1.20 3.02 3.00
CA GLY A 18 1.56 1.62 2.84
C GLY A 18 2.93 1.29 3.42
N ILE A 19 3.91 2.21 3.39
CA ILE A 19 5.24 2.01 4.01
C ILE A 19 5.10 1.93 5.53
N LEU A 20 4.36 2.86 6.14
CA LEU A 20 4.12 2.86 7.60
C LEU A 20 3.38 1.59 8.04
N LEU A 21 2.35 1.19 7.30
CA LEU A 21 1.60 -0.03 7.58
C LEU A 21 2.45 -1.28 7.40
N THR A 22 3.31 -1.32 6.37
CA THR A 22 4.22 -2.47 6.15
C THR A 22 5.19 -2.60 7.31
N LYS A 23 5.80 -1.50 7.76
CA LYS A 23 6.68 -1.53 8.93
C LYS A 23 5.95 -2.10 10.15
N TRP A 24 4.74 -1.60 10.42
CA TRP A 24 3.96 -2.07 11.56
C TRP A 24 3.58 -3.55 11.44
N ALA A 25 3.19 -4.00 10.24
CA ALA A 25 2.84 -5.40 10.00
C ALA A 25 4.04 -6.34 10.16
N VAL A 26 5.21 -5.96 9.65
CA VAL A 26 6.47 -6.70 9.82
C VAL A 26 6.85 -6.78 11.31
N ASP A 27 6.86 -5.64 12.01
CA ASP A 27 7.17 -5.59 13.45
C ASP A 27 6.18 -6.45 14.26
N TYR A 28 4.89 -6.41 13.92
CA TYR A 28 3.86 -7.24 14.56
C TYR A 28 4.10 -8.72 14.32
N ALA A 29 4.32 -9.13 13.07
CA ALA A 29 4.49 -10.53 12.75
C ALA A 29 5.78 -11.12 13.31
N TYR A 30 6.87 -10.35 13.36
CA TYR A 30 8.13 -10.81 13.94
C TYR A 30 7.95 -11.05 15.43
N ARG A 31 7.21 -10.18 16.12
CA ARG A 31 6.84 -10.38 17.53
C ARG A 31 5.97 -11.61 17.75
N VAL A 32 5.03 -11.89 16.85
CA VAL A 32 4.13 -13.06 16.96
C VAL A 32 4.86 -14.37 16.65
N ARG A 33 5.72 -14.39 15.64
CA ARG A 33 6.48 -15.59 15.24
C ARG A 33 7.66 -15.87 16.16
N GLY A 34 8.28 -14.82 16.72
CA GLY A 34 9.50 -14.92 17.51
C GLY A 34 10.77 -15.13 16.67
N TYR A 35 10.69 -14.95 15.34
CA TYR A 35 11.81 -15.03 14.42
C TYR A 35 11.57 -14.21 13.15
N ASP A 36 12.65 -13.80 12.48
CA ASP A 36 12.60 -13.01 11.26
C ASP A 36 12.24 -13.89 10.05
N ALA A 37 11.19 -13.51 9.33
CA ALA A 37 10.73 -14.23 8.14
C ALA A 37 10.23 -13.26 7.05
N ILE A 38 10.22 -13.73 5.80
CA ILE A 38 9.51 -13.03 4.72
C ILE A 38 8.14 -13.68 4.57
N GLY A 39 7.09 -12.94 4.91
CA GLY A 39 5.70 -13.38 4.80
C GLY A 39 4.83 -12.43 3.99
N SER A 40 3.52 -12.62 4.08
CA SER A 40 2.51 -11.75 3.48
C SER A 40 2.51 -10.33 4.08
N GLU A 41 3.19 -10.09 5.21
CA GLU A 41 3.35 -8.75 5.79
C GLU A 41 4.00 -7.76 4.81
N TRP A 42 4.87 -8.25 3.93
CA TRP A 42 5.53 -7.44 2.89
C TRP A 42 4.59 -7.06 1.74
N LEU A 43 3.42 -7.69 1.64
CA LEU A 43 2.40 -7.35 0.66
C LEU A 43 1.54 -6.17 1.11
N VAL A 44 1.68 -5.69 2.34
CA VAL A 44 0.86 -4.58 2.87
C VAL A 44 0.99 -3.32 2.02
N LEU A 45 2.20 -2.95 1.59
CA LEU A 45 2.42 -1.80 0.71
C LEU A 45 1.67 -1.93 -0.64
N PRO A 46 1.89 -2.99 -1.45
CA PRO A 46 1.17 -3.11 -2.72
C PRO A 46 -0.35 -3.22 -2.54
N PHE A 47 -0.84 -3.88 -1.49
CA PHE A 47 -2.28 -3.92 -1.20
C PHE A 47 -2.84 -2.56 -0.78
N THR A 48 -2.10 -1.78 0.01
CA THR A 48 -2.54 -0.42 0.38
C THR A 48 -2.71 0.44 -0.85
N ILE A 49 -1.73 0.41 -1.78
CA ILE A 49 -1.81 1.15 -3.03
C ILE A 49 -2.97 0.65 -3.90
N PHE A 50 -3.15 -0.67 -3.99
CA PHE A 50 -4.24 -1.27 -4.75
C PHE A 50 -5.61 -0.85 -4.21
N ILE A 51 -5.86 -0.99 -2.90
CA ILE A 51 -7.14 -0.65 -2.27
C ILE A 51 -7.44 0.84 -2.43
N PHE A 52 -6.44 1.70 -2.30
CA PHE A 52 -6.63 3.14 -2.45
C PHE A 52 -7.03 3.53 -3.88
N ASN A 53 -6.36 2.92 -4.87
CA ASN A 53 -6.69 3.15 -6.28
C ASN A 53 -8.04 2.55 -6.68
N TRP A 54 -8.34 1.35 -6.17
CA TRP A 54 -9.64 0.73 -6.37
C TRP A 54 -10.76 1.56 -5.75
N GLY A 55 -10.60 2.02 -4.51
CA GLY A 55 -11.56 2.90 -3.84
C GLY A 55 -11.75 4.22 -4.55
N LYS A 56 -10.66 4.81 -5.09
CA LYS A 56 -10.74 6.01 -5.93
C LYS A 56 -11.54 5.75 -7.21
N ALA A 57 -11.28 4.64 -7.91
CA ALA A 57 -11.99 4.29 -9.13
C ALA A 57 -13.49 4.05 -8.88
N VAL A 58 -13.83 3.34 -7.80
CA VAL A 58 -15.22 3.13 -7.37
C VAL A 58 -15.89 4.47 -7.00
N TRP A 59 -15.16 5.36 -6.34
CA TRP A 59 -15.69 6.69 -5.99
C TRP A 59 -15.97 7.55 -7.23
N GLU A 60 -15.10 7.52 -8.23
CA GLU A 60 -15.29 8.20 -9.51
C GLU A 60 -16.52 7.65 -10.24
N GLU A 61 -16.69 6.33 -10.30
CA GLU A 61 -17.86 5.67 -10.88
C GLU A 61 -19.18 6.06 -10.17
N LEU A 62 -19.19 6.11 -8.83
CA LEU A 62 -20.36 6.52 -8.05
C LEU A 62 -20.70 8.00 -8.21
N ARG A 63 -19.72 8.85 -8.57
CA ARG A 63 -19.93 10.28 -8.79
C ARG A 63 -20.62 10.57 -10.13
N GLY A 64 -20.75 9.58 -11.01
CA GLY A 64 -21.41 9.71 -12.30
C GLY A 64 -20.61 10.53 -13.33
N GLU A 65 -19.29 10.60 -13.17
CA GLU A 65 -18.36 11.16 -14.18
C GLU A 65 -17.86 10.08 -15.15
#